data_AF-A0A1S6XSG3-F1
#
_entry.id   AF-A0A1S6XSG3-F1
#
_cell.length_a   1.000
_cell.length_b   1.000
_cell.length_c   1.000
_cell.angle_alpha   90.00
_cell.angle_beta   90.00
_cell.angle_gamma   90.00
#
_symmetry.space_group_name_H-M   'P 1'
#
loop_
_entity.id
_entity.type
_entity.pdbx_description
1 polymer ?
#
loop_
_entity_poly.entity_id
_entity_poly.type
_entity_poly.pdbx_seq_one_letter_code
_entity_poly.pdbx_strand_id
1 'polypeptide(L)'
;MTEINVVREHLTIVADPIQYQLINKAHSLSKHRKNGLPYDEARQAMASHYTRLGNLDKSRLTSVEKSIIDARRDNMKVMRRLYEQMQAKALEIHLSQNKGMSL
;
A
#
# COMPACT_ATOMS: atom_id res chain seq x y z
N MET A 1 -7.02 -3.25 15.06
CA MET A 1 -6.65 -1.89 14.60
C MET A 1 -5.14 -1.72 14.35
N THR A 2 -4.33 -2.79 14.39
CA THR A 2 -2.87 -2.69 14.31
C THR A 2 -2.35 -2.21 12.95
N GLU A 3 -2.90 -2.72 11.85
CA GLU A 3 -2.41 -2.41 10.50
C GLU A 3 -2.58 -0.95 10.07
N ILE A 4 -3.65 -0.26 10.50
CA ILE A 4 -3.83 1.16 10.15
C ILE A 4 -2.85 2.06 10.92
N ASN A 5 -2.40 1.62 12.10
CA ASN A 5 -1.37 2.32 12.86
C ASN A 5 -0.01 2.18 12.17
N VAL A 6 0.32 0.97 11.67
CA VAL A 6 1.52 0.73 10.85
C VAL A 6 1.55 1.65 9.63
N VAL A 7 0.43 1.73 8.89
CA VAL A 7 0.35 2.64 7.73
C VAL A 7 0.57 4.10 8.14
N ARG A 8 0.00 4.54 9.27
CA ARG A 8 0.17 5.92 9.76
C ARG A 8 1.61 6.25 10.13
N GLU A 9 2.30 5.34 10.80
CA GLU A 9 3.71 5.49 11.16
C GLU A 9 4.60 5.53 9.91
N HIS A 10 4.35 4.63 8.97
CA HIS A 10 5.06 4.62 7.70
C HIS A 10 4.83 5.87 6.86
N LEU A 11 3.66 6.53 6.97
CA LEU A 11 3.43 7.83 6.33
C LEU A 11 4.39 8.91 6.86
N THR A 12 4.75 8.88 8.14
CA THR A 12 5.74 9.83 8.69
C THR A 12 7.15 9.49 8.26
N ILE A 13 7.48 8.19 8.18
CA ILE A 13 8.81 7.72 7.74
C ILE A 13 9.05 8.07 6.26
N VAL A 14 8.09 7.78 5.37
CA VAL A 14 8.23 8.05 3.93
C VAL A 14 8.26 9.54 3.61
N ALA A 15 7.72 10.39 4.49
CA ALA A 15 7.79 11.84 4.35
C ALA A 15 9.18 12.41 4.63
N ASP A 16 10.06 11.66 5.30
CA ASP A 16 11.47 11.99 5.53
C ASP A 16 12.37 11.17 4.58
N PRO A 17 12.93 11.78 3.53
CA PRO A 17 13.79 11.08 2.58
C PRO A 17 15.01 10.40 3.22
N ILE A 18 15.58 10.98 4.28
CA ILE A 18 16.77 10.43 4.94
C ILE A 18 16.41 9.12 5.64
N GLN A 19 15.32 9.12 6.40
CA GLN A 19 14.83 7.90 7.05
C GLN A 19 14.38 6.86 6.02
N TYR A 20 13.69 7.31 4.98
CA TYR A 20 13.15 6.39 3.99
C TYR A 20 14.23 5.73 3.12
N GLN A 21 15.39 6.38 2.94
CA GLN A 21 16.56 5.74 2.32
C GLN A 21 17.05 4.51 3.11
N LEU A 22 16.94 4.51 4.44
CA LEU A 22 17.30 3.34 5.25
C LEU A 22 16.36 2.16 4.98
N ILE A 23 15.05 2.42 4.90
CA ILE A 23 14.05 1.42 4.51
C ILE A 23 14.35 0.88 3.12
N ASN A 24 14.71 1.75 2.17
CA ASN A 24 15.06 1.34 0.81
C ASN A 24 16.29 0.42 0.77
N LYS A 25 17.33 0.73 1.55
CA LYS A 25 18.53 -0.12 1.69
C LYS A 25 18.21 -1.48 2.31
N ALA A 26 17.31 -1.51 3.31
CA ALA A 26 16.86 -2.77 3.93
C ALA A 26 16.04 -3.66 2.96
N HIS A 27 15.43 -3.08 1.93
CA HIS A 27 14.65 -3.80 0.91
C HIS A 27 15.41 -3.90 -0.42
N SER A 28 16.71 -4.20 -0.39
CA SER A 28 17.58 -4.24 -1.57
C SER A 28 17.28 -5.41 -2.53
N LEU A 29 16.84 -6.56 -2.02
CA LEU A 29 16.57 -7.75 -2.83
C LEU A 29 15.26 -7.61 -3.63
N SER A 30 15.25 -8.09 -4.87
CA SER A 30 14.09 -8.02 -5.77
C SER A 30 12.81 -8.63 -5.19
N LYS A 31 12.93 -9.72 -4.40
CA LYS A 31 11.78 -10.36 -3.72
C LYS A 31 11.10 -9.48 -2.68
N HIS A 32 11.79 -8.47 -2.16
CA HIS A 32 11.28 -7.50 -1.19
C HIS A 32 10.86 -6.18 -1.85
N ARG A 33 10.73 -6.17 -3.18
CA ARG A 33 10.36 -4.99 -3.97
C ARG A 33 9.18 -5.28 -4.88
N LYS A 34 8.40 -4.24 -5.16
CA LYS A 34 7.30 -4.26 -6.13
C LYS A 34 7.34 -2.96 -6.92
N ASN A 35 7.40 -3.08 -8.25
CA ASN A 35 7.56 -1.95 -9.17
C ASN A 35 8.81 -1.10 -8.87
N GLY A 36 9.92 -1.74 -8.52
CA GLY A 36 11.17 -1.05 -8.19
C GLY A 36 11.16 -0.30 -6.85
N LEU A 37 10.07 -0.31 -6.10
CA LEU A 37 9.95 0.30 -4.77
C LEU A 37 9.98 -0.75 -3.65
N PRO A 38 10.41 -0.39 -2.43
CA PRO A 38 10.30 -1.27 -1.26
C PRO A 38 8.87 -1.78 -1.06
N TYR A 39 8.74 -3.09 -0.80
CA TYR A 39 7.50 -3.71 -0.34
C TYR A 39 7.49 -3.76 1.19
N ASP A 40 7.50 -2.57 1.78
CA ASP A 40 7.58 -2.33 3.22
C ASP A 40 6.29 -2.72 3.97
N GLU A 41 6.32 -2.60 5.29
CA GLU A 41 5.23 -3.03 6.16
C GLU A 41 3.92 -2.28 5.87
N ALA A 42 3.96 -0.99 5.54
CA ALA A 42 2.79 -0.25 5.08
C ALA A 42 2.14 -0.88 3.84
N ARG A 43 2.93 -1.23 2.82
CA ARG A 43 2.39 -1.89 1.62
C ARG A 43 1.83 -3.28 1.92
N GLN A 44 2.49 -4.03 2.81
CA GLN A 44 2.01 -5.33 3.27
C GLN A 44 0.69 -5.21 4.04
N ALA A 45 0.59 -4.24 4.96
CA ALA A 45 -0.61 -3.95 5.73
C ALA A 45 -1.78 -3.55 4.83
N MET A 46 -1.55 -2.67 3.84
CA MET A 46 -2.56 -2.28 2.85
C MET A 46 -3.04 -3.47 2.01
N ALA A 47 -2.12 -4.32 1.51
CA ALA A 47 -2.46 -5.51 0.73
C ALA A 47 -3.22 -6.57 1.56
N SER A 48 -2.80 -6.77 2.80
CA SER A 48 -3.47 -7.64 3.78
C SER A 48 -4.90 -7.15 4.04
N HIS A 49 -5.07 -5.84 4.30
CA HIS A 49 -6.39 -5.28 4.54
C HIS A 49 -7.31 -5.37 3.33
N TYR A 50 -6.79 -5.09 2.13
CA TYR A 50 -7.54 -5.26 0.88
C TYR A 50 -8.03 -6.69 0.68
N THR A 51 -7.17 -7.68 0.95
CA THR A 51 -7.52 -9.11 0.86
C THR A 51 -8.61 -9.48 1.87
N ARG A 52 -8.52 -8.99 3.11
CA ARG A 52 -9.56 -9.22 4.12
C ARG A 52 -10.90 -8.63 3.74
N LEU A 53 -10.92 -7.43 3.15
CA LEU A 53 -12.15 -6.84 2.61
C LEU A 53 -12.75 -7.72 1.50
N GLY A 54 -11.92 -8.21 0.57
CA GLY A 54 -12.37 -9.13 -0.48
C GLY A 54 -12.88 -10.48 0.06
N ASN A 55 -12.33 -10.97 1.17
CA ASN A 55 -12.86 -12.17 1.83
C ASN A 55 -14.17 -11.89 2.58
N LEU A 56 -14.30 -10.71 3.20
CA LEU A 56 -15.55 -10.30 3.85
C LEU A 56 -16.70 -10.20 2.84
N ASP A 57 -16.44 -9.67 1.64
CA ASP A 57 -17.42 -9.54 0.55
C ASP A 57 -18.02 -10.89 0.08
N LYS A 58 -17.31 -12.00 0.29
CA LYS A 58 -17.81 -13.36 -0.01
C LYS A 58 -18.85 -13.85 1.00
N SER A 59 -19.03 -13.14 2.11
CA SER A 59 -20.02 -13.48 3.14
C SER A 59 -21.43 -13.11 2.69
N ARG A 60 -22.44 -13.63 3.39
CA ARG A 60 -23.84 -13.27 3.16
C ARG A 60 -24.11 -11.87 3.72
N LEU A 61 -23.87 -10.87 2.89
CA LEU A 61 -24.09 -9.45 3.19
C LEU A 61 -25.25 -8.90 2.37
N THR A 62 -25.89 -7.86 2.89
CA THR A 62 -26.85 -7.04 2.14
C THR A 62 -26.15 -6.30 1.00
N SER A 63 -26.94 -5.84 0.02
CA SER A 63 -26.40 -5.03 -1.10
C SER A 63 -25.69 -3.77 -0.59
N VAL A 64 -26.24 -3.11 0.43
CA VAL A 64 -25.65 -1.90 1.04
C VAL A 64 -24.29 -2.20 1.67
N GLU A 65 -24.18 -3.28 2.44
CA GLU A 65 -22.91 -3.69 3.05
C GLU A 65 -21.85 -4.03 2.01
N LYS A 66 -22.23 -4.70 0.92
CA LYS A 66 -21.31 -4.98 -0.20
C LYS A 66 -20.80 -3.70 -0.85
N SER A 67 -21.69 -2.74 -1.14
CA SER A 67 -21.28 -1.45 -1.69
C SER A 67 -20.31 -0.69 -0.78
N ILE A 68 -20.47 -0.80 0.55
CA ILE A 68 -19.52 -0.22 1.51
C ILE A 68 -18.15 -0.91 1.43
N ILE A 69 -18.11 -2.23 1.29
CA ILE A 69 -16.86 -2.98 1.15
C ILE A 69 -16.16 -2.62 -0.16
N ASP A 70 -16.89 -2.52 -1.25
CA ASP A 70 -16.35 -2.12 -2.55
C ASP A 70 -15.71 -0.73 -2.49
N ALA A 71 -16.41 0.25 -1.90
CA ALA A 71 -15.87 1.59 -1.69
C ALA A 71 -14.58 1.57 -0.84
N ARG A 72 -14.52 0.72 0.20
CA ARG A 72 -13.30 0.57 1.01
C ARG A 72 -12.15 -0.07 0.23
N ARG A 73 -12.43 -1.04 -0.63
CA ARG A 73 -11.43 -1.67 -1.51
C ARG A 73 -10.88 -0.67 -2.51
N ASP A 74 -11.73 0.17 -3.09
CA ASP A 74 -11.29 1.21 -4.01
C ASP A 74 -10.47 2.30 -3.31
N ASN A 75 -10.88 2.72 -2.11
CA ASN A 75 -10.07 3.61 -1.28
C ASN A 75 -8.69 3.02 -0.99
N MET A 76 -8.59 1.71 -0.73
CA MET A 76 -7.31 1.06 -0.49
C MET A 76 -6.41 1.05 -1.74
N LYS A 77 -6.97 0.88 -2.94
CA LYS A 77 -6.21 1.02 -4.20
C LYS A 77 -5.66 2.45 -4.34
N VAL A 78 -6.45 3.46 -4.01
CA VAL A 78 -6.03 4.87 -4.04
C VAL A 78 -4.92 5.13 -3.02
N MET A 79 -5.10 4.69 -1.77
CA MET A 79 -4.08 4.84 -0.72
C MET A 79 -2.75 4.21 -1.11
N ARG A 80 -2.77 2.98 -1.65
CA ARG A 80 -1.57 2.31 -2.14
C ARG A 80 -0.86 3.11 -3.23
N ARG A 81 -1.61 3.66 -4.20
CA ARG A 81 -1.04 4.48 -5.27
C ARG A 81 -0.39 5.76 -4.74
N LEU A 82 -1.05 6.45 -3.82
CA LEU A 82 -0.51 7.66 -3.19
C LEU A 82 0.76 7.34 -2.40
N TYR A 83 0.75 6.25 -1.64
CA TYR A 83 1.92 5.82 -0.89
C TYR A 83 3.08 5.46 -1.81
N GLU A 84 2.85 4.71 -2.90
CA GLU A 84 3.90 4.42 -3.90
C GLU A 84 4.50 5.71 -4.51
N GLN A 85 3.68 6.74 -4.74
CA GLN A 85 4.17 8.04 -5.19
C GLN A 85 5.01 8.74 -4.12
N MET A 86 4.63 8.65 -2.84
CA MET A 86 5.45 9.17 -1.74
C MET A 86 6.78 8.44 -1.64
N GLN A 87 6.78 7.10 -1.72
CA GLN A 87 8.00 6.29 -1.73
C GLN A 87 8.92 6.70 -2.90
N ALA A 88 8.35 6.85 -4.09
CA ALA A 88 9.11 7.25 -5.27
C ALA A 88 9.69 8.66 -5.12
N LYS A 89 8.90 9.61 -4.60
CA LYS A 89 9.37 10.97 -4.31
C LYS A 89 10.51 10.97 -3.31
N ALA A 90 10.39 10.22 -2.21
CA ALA A 90 11.41 10.13 -1.17
C ALA A 90 12.71 9.49 -1.65
N LEU A 91 12.65 8.66 -2.71
CA LEU A 91 13.81 8.01 -3.32
C LEU A 91 14.26 8.66 -4.62
N GLU A 92 13.65 9.78 -5.02
CA GLU A 92 13.91 10.48 -6.29
C GLU A 92 13.77 9.56 -7.52
N ILE A 93 12.85 8.59 -7.45
CA ILE A 93 12.54 7.64 -8.53
C ILE A 93 11.39 8.19 -9.38
N HIS A 94 11.57 8.22 -10.70
CA HIS A 94 10.48 8.49 -11.62
C HIS A 94 9.64 7.23 -11.87
N LEU A 95 8.41 7.21 -11.34
CA LEU A 95 7.44 6.17 -11.68
C LEU A 95 6.88 6.43 -13.08
N SER A 96 7.04 5.46 -13.99
CA SER A 96 6.30 5.47 -15.26
C SER A 96 4.81 5.41 -14.96
N GLN A 97 4.06 6.41 -15.41
CA GLN A 97 2.60 6.38 -15.32
C GLN A 97 2.08 5.17 -16.12
N ASN A 98 1.25 4.33 -15.49
CA ASN A 98 0.61 3.14 -16.08
C ASN A 98 1.54 1.97 -16.47
N LYS A 99 1.76 1.04 -15.53
CA LYS A 99 1.73 -0.39 -15.90
C LYS A 99 0.74 -1.10 -14.99
N GLY A 100 -0.15 -1.89 -15.62
CA GLY A 100 -1.26 -2.59 -15.00
C GLY A 100 -0.84 -3.28 -13.71
N MET A 101 -1.53 -2.95 -12.63
CA MET A 101 -1.23 -3.48 -11.31
C MET A 101 -1.83 -4.88 -11.17
N SER A 102 -0.97 -5.89 -11.09
CA SER A 102 -1.37 -7.10 -10.35
C SER A 102 -1.55 -6.71 -8.89
N LEU A 103 -2.72 -7.02 -8.37
CA LEU A 103 -2.94 -7.16 -6.93
C LEU A 103 -2.02 -8.25 -6.37
#